data_AF-A0A3R7QPB7-F1
#
_entry.id   AF-A0A3R7QPB7-F1
#
_cell.length_a   1.000
_cell.length_b   1.000
_cell.length_c   1.000
_cell.angle_alpha   90.00
_cell.angle_beta   90.00
_cell.angle_gamma   90.00
#
_symmetry.space_group_name_H-M   'P 1'
#
loop_
_entity.id
_entity.type
_entity.pdbx_description
1 polymer ?
#
loop_
_entity_poly.entity_id
_entity_poly.type
_entity_poly.pdbx_seq_one_letter_code
_entity_poly.pdbx_strand_id
1 'polypeptide(L)'
;MAFSWTSRAILLVAAVAVGLFITTKAEVPKEGHCIWYGMCHKNPQKNTTDKSMFLNCAYEGPAKLLENATAIDAMKTHCPELLDEITAEDGSISTCCGADNILDMTTNFGQLDAFVNRCPACMTNIKKNFCYFTCHPRHSTFLMPTALYESKCQIEYWQQTGWATEDLEGVSNIYDNATLTMHPFDVPTTPCNSSDPAMHCLCSDCRSSCPTLPETPEEGGLPMVGSIDALTFSLILIYLVGVVVIVTASCCWSKRYGGSPTAPDNVGDPGCFEKLSAKMEKSIKRGFSVFARFVAKHPFFFIFVGLVPVLLLSIGIMYLQLTTDPVELWASPTSRSRKDKDYFDSHFAPFYRTTQIIIKAKNYDWFNVTTEPTPGAFKTYRFGPALNETFLMEVMTLQNEIENLVGKLEGENGPENVTLRDVCIKPLAPQEDDCLIQSVVNYWQNDPEELQKDIDEGDFEFARHFISCVSNPVQLSPDLCLGSYGGPIFPYTALGGFLKEDDLISDSPSYWESTALVITILLANQNDKSLLGPALAWEERFLEYMKEIVSDGNLTLNMDIAYNAERGIEDELARESMNDLLTILISYLIMFAYVAIALGNVSSECRRLFVSWRTPFLPFSCPSCFVSVFLLV
;
A
#
# COMPACT_ATOMS: atom_id res chain seq x y z
N MET A 1 -5.17 81.43 18.67
CA MET A 1 -6.10 80.31 18.99
C MET A 1 -5.24 79.08 19.23
N ALA A 2 -4.68 78.95 20.43
CA ALA A 2 -5.32 78.23 21.54
C ALA A 2 -5.40 76.71 21.25
N PHE A 3 -4.24 76.06 21.12
CA PHE A 3 -4.14 74.64 21.41
C PHE A 3 -3.69 74.52 22.87
N SER A 4 -4.63 74.06 23.68
CA SER A 4 -4.64 74.16 25.12
C SER A 4 -3.56 73.30 25.79
N TRP A 5 -3.06 73.80 26.91
CA TRP A 5 -2.25 73.09 27.89
C TRP A 5 -2.85 71.75 28.35
N THR A 6 -4.13 71.48 28.07
CA THR A 6 -4.81 70.23 28.39
C THR A 6 -4.33 69.04 27.55
N SER A 7 -3.86 69.23 26.31
CA SER A 7 -3.43 68.09 25.46
C SER A 7 -2.06 67.51 25.84
N ARG A 8 -1.14 68.32 26.41
CA ARG A 8 0.15 67.80 26.92
C ARG A 8 0.02 67.11 28.27
N ALA A 9 -0.92 67.55 29.11
CA ALA A 9 -1.24 66.89 30.36
C ALA A 9 -1.93 65.52 30.12
N ILE A 10 -2.81 65.41 29.13
CA ILE A 10 -3.49 64.15 28.81
C ILE A 10 -2.51 63.11 28.21
N LEU A 11 -1.53 63.53 27.39
CA LEU A 11 -0.49 62.63 26.87
C LEU A 11 0.50 62.16 27.93
N LEU A 12 0.85 63.01 28.91
CA LEU A 12 1.70 62.62 30.05
C LEU A 12 0.94 61.72 31.04
N VAL A 13 -0.35 61.97 31.29
CA VAL A 13 -1.17 61.11 32.16
C VAL A 13 -1.48 59.78 31.48
N ALA A 14 -1.68 59.74 30.16
CA ALA A 14 -1.82 58.49 29.42
C ALA A 14 -0.51 57.69 29.33
N ALA A 15 0.65 58.34 29.17
CA ALA A 15 1.94 57.65 29.17
C ALA A 15 2.33 57.12 30.57
N VAL A 16 1.97 57.83 31.65
CA VAL A 16 2.18 57.37 33.03
C VAL A 16 1.17 56.29 33.42
N ALA A 17 -0.08 56.36 32.95
CA ALA A 17 -1.07 55.30 33.18
C ALA A 17 -0.74 54.02 32.38
N VAL A 18 -0.28 54.12 31.13
CA VAL A 18 0.18 52.95 30.35
C VAL A 18 1.51 52.41 30.89
N GLY A 19 2.39 53.27 31.41
CA GLY A 19 3.62 52.86 32.10
C GLY A 19 3.38 52.18 33.46
N LEU A 20 2.24 52.44 34.12
CA LEU A 20 1.84 51.77 35.36
C LEU A 20 1.07 50.46 35.14
N PHE A 21 0.58 50.19 33.92
CA PHE A 21 -0.12 48.95 33.58
C PHE A 21 0.77 47.89 32.91
N ILE A 22 2.07 48.15 32.70
CA ILE A 22 3.05 47.17 32.19
C ILE A 22 4.21 47.02 33.16
N THR A 23 3.94 46.74 34.44
CA THR A 23 4.83 45.97 35.33
C THR A 23 4.04 45.51 36.55
N THR A 24 2.99 44.73 36.32
CA THR A 24 2.66 43.67 37.27
C THR A 24 2.60 42.41 36.43
N LYS A 25 3.76 41.76 36.23
CA LYS A 25 3.72 40.29 36.29
C LYS A 25 2.95 40.03 37.58
N ALA A 26 1.81 39.36 37.50
CA ALA A 26 1.14 38.91 38.70
C ALA A 26 2.23 38.26 39.55
N GLU A 27 2.53 38.81 40.73
CA GLU A 27 3.37 38.12 41.69
C GLU A 27 2.55 36.88 42.06
N VAL A 28 2.87 35.79 41.38
CA VAL A 28 2.42 34.45 41.73
C VAL A 28 2.85 34.23 43.19
N PRO A 29 1.96 33.74 44.08
CA PRO A 29 2.26 33.64 45.49
C PRO A 29 3.60 32.93 45.75
N LYS A 30 4.44 33.49 46.62
CA LYS A 30 5.75 32.93 47.05
C LYS A 30 5.61 31.64 47.89
N GLU A 31 4.43 31.05 47.97
CA GLU A 31 4.14 29.95 48.87
C GLU A 31 4.08 28.64 48.07
N GLY A 32 5.15 27.86 48.18
CA GLY A 32 5.24 26.52 47.65
C GLY A 32 6.33 25.76 48.39
N HIS A 33 6.12 24.46 48.61
CA HIS A 33 7.09 23.57 49.23
C HIS A 33 7.27 22.32 48.35
N CYS A 34 8.29 21.53 48.65
CA CYS A 34 8.50 20.25 48.01
C CYS A 34 7.47 19.24 48.52
N ILE A 35 7.13 18.27 47.68
CA ILE A 35 6.32 17.10 48.10
C ILE A 35 7.18 15.83 48.25
N TRP A 36 8.35 15.84 47.61
CA TRP A 36 9.37 14.79 47.73
C TRP A 36 10.78 15.37 47.67
N TYR A 37 11.76 14.55 48.05
CA TYR A 37 13.18 14.81 47.81
C TYR A 37 14.00 13.52 47.92
N GLY A 38 14.68 13.14 46.82
CA GLY A 38 15.48 11.90 46.74
C GLY A 38 14.66 10.67 46.40
N MET A 39 15.35 9.53 46.22
CA MET A 39 14.78 8.23 45.87
C MET A 39 14.99 7.23 47.03
N CYS A 40 13.92 6.57 47.48
CA CYS A 40 13.95 5.81 48.75
C CYS A 40 13.67 4.31 48.63
N HIS A 41 12.81 3.87 47.71
CA HIS A 41 12.36 2.48 47.68
C HIS A 41 12.08 1.99 46.28
N LYS A 42 12.28 0.69 46.02
CA LYS A 42 11.80 0.08 44.78
C LYS A 42 10.28 -0.01 44.81
N ASN A 43 9.65 0.22 43.66
CA ASN A 43 8.20 0.12 43.53
C ASN A 43 7.70 -1.30 43.91
N PRO A 44 6.92 -1.47 44.98
CA PRO A 44 6.51 -2.78 45.48
C PRO A 44 5.43 -3.45 44.61
N GLN A 45 4.78 -2.74 43.68
CA GLN A 45 3.72 -3.27 42.82
C GLN A 45 4.22 -3.90 41.51
N LYS A 46 5.49 -3.67 41.13
CA LYS A 46 6.06 -4.28 39.93
C LYS A 46 7.07 -5.34 40.32
N ASN A 47 6.74 -6.58 39.99
CA ASN A 47 7.58 -7.75 40.26
C ASN A 47 8.66 -7.89 39.17
N THR A 48 9.42 -6.83 38.90
CA THR A 48 10.45 -6.80 37.87
C THR A 48 11.84 -6.72 38.50
N THR A 49 12.79 -7.45 37.91
CA THR A 49 14.24 -7.42 38.23
C THR A 49 14.92 -6.13 37.74
N ASP A 50 14.17 -5.23 37.11
CA ASP A 50 14.67 -4.01 36.50
C ASP A 50 15.06 -2.98 37.58
N LYS A 51 16.20 -2.32 37.39
CA LYS A 51 16.78 -1.37 38.35
C LYS A 51 16.10 0.01 38.32
N SER A 52 15.16 0.22 37.40
CA SER A 52 14.68 1.51 36.91
C SER A 52 13.42 2.09 37.58
N MET A 53 12.90 1.48 38.65
CA MET A 53 11.62 1.94 39.24
C MET A 53 11.71 2.16 40.75
N PHE A 54 12.56 3.10 41.14
CA PHE A 54 12.57 3.62 42.51
C PHE A 54 11.53 4.75 42.66
N LEU A 55 10.86 4.78 43.79
CA LEU A 55 9.87 5.78 44.18
C LEU A 55 10.55 6.93 44.95
N ASN A 56 9.98 8.12 44.79
CA ASN A 56 10.45 9.33 45.45
C ASN A 56 10.12 9.30 46.96
N CYS A 57 11.05 9.77 47.79
CA CYS A 57 10.86 9.90 49.23
C CYS A 57 9.90 11.04 49.55
N ALA A 58 8.89 10.83 50.39
CA ALA A 58 8.02 11.91 50.83
C ALA A 58 8.83 12.97 51.61
N TYR A 59 8.64 14.24 51.27
CA TYR A 59 9.32 15.36 51.92
C TYR A 59 8.52 16.64 51.74
N GLU A 60 7.90 17.12 52.82
CA GLU A 60 7.05 18.31 52.86
C GLU A 60 7.79 19.54 53.42
N GLY A 61 8.98 19.83 52.88
CA GLY A 61 9.82 20.94 53.35
C GLY A 61 10.23 21.92 52.25
N PRO A 62 11.03 22.96 52.57
CA PRO A 62 11.52 23.91 51.57
C PRO A 62 12.51 23.25 50.60
N ALA A 63 12.66 23.82 49.41
CA ALA A 63 13.67 23.40 48.44
C ALA A 63 15.08 23.39 49.05
N LYS A 64 15.89 22.39 48.69
CA LYS A 64 17.24 22.19 49.22
C LYS A 64 18.29 22.64 48.22
N LEU A 65 19.45 23.05 48.72
CA LEU A 65 20.58 23.45 47.89
C LEU A 65 21.13 22.25 47.10
N LEU A 66 21.24 22.40 45.78
CA LEU A 66 21.85 21.42 44.90
C LEU A 66 23.35 21.70 44.77
N GLU A 67 24.18 20.89 45.43
CA GLU A 67 25.65 21.05 45.43
C GLU A 67 26.37 20.13 44.43
N ASN A 68 25.69 19.11 43.92
CA ASN A 68 26.32 18.08 43.11
C ASN A 68 26.59 18.59 41.68
N ALA A 69 27.87 18.71 41.32
CA ALA A 69 28.31 19.24 40.03
C ALA A 69 27.80 18.44 38.81
N THR A 70 27.72 17.10 38.89
CA THR A 70 27.25 16.28 37.76
C THR A 70 25.75 16.46 37.54
N ALA A 71 24.97 16.62 38.62
CA ALA A 71 23.54 16.89 38.51
C ALA A 71 23.27 18.30 37.95
N ILE A 72 24.07 19.29 38.32
CA ILE A 72 23.98 20.64 37.76
C ILE A 72 24.29 20.63 36.26
N ASP A 73 25.30 19.88 35.82
CA ASP A 73 25.64 19.74 34.39
C ASP A 73 24.53 19.07 33.58
N ALA A 74 23.92 18.02 34.14
CA ALA A 74 22.76 17.35 33.54
C ALA A 74 21.55 18.31 33.42
N MET A 75 21.29 19.12 34.45
CA MET A 75 20.25 20.16 34.43
C MET A 75 20.52 21.24 33.37
N LYS A 76 21.77 21.67 33.19
CA LYS A 76 22.13 22.62 32.12
C LYS A 76 21.84 22.06 30.73
N THR A 77 22.08 20.78 30.55
CA THR A 77 21.91 20.11 29.25
C THR A 77 20.45 19.82 28.92
N HIS A 78 19.67 19.35 29.91
CA HIS A 78 18.32 18.83 29.68
C HIS A 78 17.18 19.73 30.19
N CYS A 79 17.47 20.62 31.15
CA CYS A 79 16.49 21.47 31.83
C CYS A 79 16.95 22.95 31.93
N PRO A 80 17.47 23.56 30.85
CA PRO A 80 18.09 24.90 30.93
C PRO A 80 17.13 25.97 31.44
N GLU A 81 15.88 25.96 30.97
CA GLU A 81 14.88 26.97 31.37
C GLU A 81 14.52 26.90 32.86
N LEU A 82 14.40 25.68 33.41
CA LEU A 82 14.15 25.52 34.84
C LEU A 82 15.35 25.99 35.65
N LEU A 83 16.57 25.67 35.19
CA LEU A 83 17.80 26.08 35.85
C LEU A 83 17.94 27.60 35.90
N ASP A 84 17.64 28.28 34.79
CA ASP A 84 17.65 29.75 34.71
C ASP A 84 16.62 30.39 35.65
N GLU A 85 15.47 29.73 35.86
CA GLU A 85 14.42 30.22 36.76
C GLU A 85 14.79 30.08 38.26
N ILE A 86 15.44 28.98 38.65
CA ILE A 86 15.68 28.63 40.05
C ILE A 86 17.05 29.08 40.59
N THR A 87 17.93 29.57 39.72
CA THR A 87 19.25 30.07 40.12
C THR A 87 19.09 31.44 40.76
N ALA A 88 19.42 31.55 42.05
CA ALA A 88 19.41 32.81 42.77
C ALA A 88 20.53 33.74 42.30
N GLU A 89 20.43 35.04 42.63
CA GLU A 89 21.42 36.07 42.24
C GLU A 89 22.85 35.78 42.76
N ASP A 90 22.97 35.02 43.85
CA ASP A 90 24.24 34.57 44.42
C ASP A 90 24.81 33.30 43.76
N GLY A 91 24.11 32.77 42.76
CA GLY A 91 24.46 31.55 42.03
C GLY A 91 24.04 30.25 42.74
N SER A 92 23.33 30.34 43.88
CA SER A 92 22.82 29.16 44.57
C SER A 92 21.58 28.59 43.85
N ILE A 93 21.51 27.26 43.75
CA ILE A 93 20.44 26.54 43.06
C ILE A 93 19.68 25.74 44.10
N SER A 94 18.40 26.07 44.31
CA SER A 94 17.54 25.33 45.21
C SER A 94 16.51 24.51 44.42
N THR A 95 16.39 23.21 44.71
CA THR A 95 15.51 22.25 44.00
C THR A 95 14.74 21.37 44.98
N CYS A 96 13.62 20.83 44.50
CA CYS A 96 12.87 19.78 45.19
C CYS A 96 13.29 18.36 44.77
N CYS A 97 14.45 18.22 44.14
CA CYS A 97 14.99 16.95 43.70
C CYS A 97 16.48 16.83 44.04
N GLY A 98 16.92 15.63 44.38
CA GLY A 98 18.32 15.30 44.61
C GLY A 98 19.08 14.97 43.33
N ALA A 99 20.38 14.73 43.46
CA ALA A 99 21.23 14.34 42.34
C ALA A 99 20.81 13.00 41.72
N ASP A 100 20.34 12.07 42.55
CA ASP A 100 19.76 10.79 42.17
C ASP A 100 18.52 10.95 41.28
N ASN A 101 17.55 11.79 41.70
CA ASN A 101 16.36 12.07 40.89
C ASN A 101 16.72 12.66 39.51
N ILE A 102 17.66 13.60 39.47
CA ILE A 102 18.08 14.28 38.23
C ILE A 102 18.77 13.29 37.27
N LEU A 103 19.70 12.49 37.77
CA LEU A 103 20.44 11.53 36.96
C LEU A 103 19.52 10.40 36.44
N ASP A 104 18.56 9.96 37.24
CA ASP A 104 17.57 8.97 36.81
C ASP A 104 16.62 9.53 35.74
N MET A 105 16.05 10.72 35.97
CA MET A 105 15.18 11.40 35.01
C MET A 105 15.89 11.63 33.66
N THR A 106 17.14 12.13 33.69
CA THR A 106 17.90 12.41 32.46
C THR A 106 18.36 11.14 31.75
N THR A 107 18.63 10.05 32.47
CA THR A 107 18.86 8.73 31.86
C THR A 107 17.61 8.26 31.12
N ASN A 108 16.42 8.46 31.69
CA ASN A 108 15.16 8.06 31.08
C ASN A 108 14.78 8.91 29.85
N PHE A 109 15.25 10.16 29.75
CA PHE A 109 15.09 10.95 28.52
C PHE A 109 15.76 10.31 27.30
N GLY A 110 16.85 9.56 27.49
CA GLY A 110 17.51 8.84 26.40
C GLY A 110 16.61 7.81 25.71
N GLN A 111 15.62 7.27 26.41
CA GLN A 111 14.62 6.37 25.81
C GLN A 111 13.65 7.13 24.88
N LEU A 112 13.35 8.39 25.21
CA LEU A 112 12.48 9.26 24.41
C LEU A 112 13.18 9.82 23.18
N ASP A 113 14.52 9.93 23.22
CA ASP A 113 15.30 10.47 22.11
C ASP A 113 15.13 9.65 20.82
N ALA A 114 14.86 8.35 20.91
CA ALA A 114 14.61 7.51 19.74
C ALA A 114 13.32 7.90 18.97
N PHE A 115 12.35 8.51 19.65
CA PHE A 115 11.01 8.75 19.10
C PHE A 115 10.75 10.23 18.81
N VAL A 116 11.09 11.12 19.75
CA VAL A 116 10.65 12.52 19.69
C VAL A 116 11.76 13.49 19.27
N ASN A 117 13.02 13.03 19.18
CA ASN A 117 14.15 13.90 18.86
C ASN A 117 14.16 14.40 17.41
N ARG A 118 13.29 13.88 16.54
CA ARG A 118 13.07 14.42 15.18
C ARG A 118 12.50 15.85 15.20
N CYS A 119 11.79 16.22 16.27
CA CYS A 119 11.23 17.55 16.47
C CYS A 119 11.77 18.19 17.78
N PRO A 120 12.76 19.10 17.68
CA PRO A 120 13.41 19.71 18.85
C PRO A 120 12.45 20.48 19.78
N ALA A 121 11.46 21.21 19.24
CA ALA A 121 10.45 21.87 20.06
C ALA A 121 9.62 20.88 20.89
N CYS A 122 9.19 19.77 20.29
CA CYS A 122 8.42 18.75 21.00
C CYS A 122 9.27 18.10 22.10
N MET A 123 10.50 17.72 21.79
CA MET A 123 11.43 17.15 22.77
C MET A 123 11.71 18.11 23.93
N THR A 124 11.92 19.39 23.64
CA THR A 124 12.15 20.42 24.66
C THR A 124 10.95 20.58 25.56
N ASN A 125 9.73 20.65 25.00
CA ASN A 125 8.50 20.75 25.78
C ASN A 125 8.28 19.51 26.68
N ILE A 126 8.59 18.30 26.18
CA ILE A 126 8.49 17.07 26.98
C ILE A 126 9.50 17.09 28.14
N LYS A 127 10.78 17.36 27.85
CA LYS A 127 11.84 17.46 28.87
C LYS A 127 11.44 18.49 29.93
N LYS A 128 10.96 19.65 29.49
CA LYS A 128 10.46 20.72 30.36
C LYS A 128 9.38 20.26 31.31
N ASN A 129 8.35 19.57 30.83
CA ASN A 129 7.29 19.01 31.70
C ASN A 129 7.88 18.13 32.81
N PHE A 130 8.78 17.20 32.47
CA PHE A 130 9.42 16.32 33.46
C PHE A 130 10.36 17.05 34.42
N CYS A 131 11.15 18.01 33.93
CA CYS A 131 12.05 18.81 34.76
C CYS A 131 11.27 19.58 35.83
N TYR A 132 10.21 20.28 35.42
CA TYR A 132 9.39 21.06 36.35
C TYR A 132 8.60 20.16 37.29
N PHE A 133 8.00 19.09 36.78
CA PHE A 133 7.31 18.08 37.59
C PHE A 133 8.22 17.50 38.67
N THR A 134 9.48 17.19 38.33
CA THR A 134 10.39 16.47 39.22
C THR A 134 11.15 17.37 40.19
N CYS A 135 11.53 18.57 39.77
CA CYS A 135 12.55 19.37 40.47
C CYS A 135 12.14 20.78 40.88
N HIS A 136 11.00 21.30 40.39
CA HIS A 136 10.64 22.69 40.62
C HIS A 136 10.42 23.01 42.11
N PRO A 137 10.95 24.13 42.64
CA PRO A 137 10.89 24.49 44.07
C PRO A 137 9.48 24.63 44.67
N ARG A 138 8.47 24.80 43.82
CA ARG A 138 7.07 25.00 44.21
C ARG A 138 6.17 23.83 43.78
N HIS A 139 6.62 22.58 43.99
CA HIS A 139 5.83 21.39 43.62
C HIS A 139 4.40 21.42 44.14
N SER A 140 4.22 21.81 45.40
CA SER A 140 2.93 21.80 46.09
C SER A 140 1.86 22.70 45.44
N THR A 141 2.23 23.58 44.51
CA THR A 141 1.26 24.46 43.83
C THR A 141 0.50 23.78 42.69
N PHE A 142 1.05 22.70 42.12
CA PHE A 142 0.49 22.00 40.97
C PHE A 142 0.49 20.46 41.08
N LEU A 143 1.13 19.89 42.11
CA LEU A 143 1.09 18.46 42.41
C LEU A 143 0.41 18.20 43.74
N MET A 144 -0.53 17.25 43.73
CA MET A 144 -1.15 16.72 44.93
C MET A 144 -0.91 15.21 45.00
N PRO A 145 -0.29 14.73 46.08
CA PRO A 145 0.01 13.32 46.18
C PRO A 145 -1.19 12.55 46.77
N THR A 146 -1.47 11.35 46.24
CA THR A 146 -2.75 10.64 46.52
C THR A 146 -2.58 9.39 47.37
N ALA A 147 -1.38 8.80 47.44
CA ALA A 147 -1.13 7.56 48.20
C ALA A 147 0.30 7.48 48.77
N LEU A 148 0.41 7.36 50.10
CA LEU A 148 1.65 7.11 50.86
C LEU A 148 1.78 5.63 51.23
N TYR A 149 3.00 5.11 51.19
CA TYR A 149 3.36 3.84 51.82
C TYR A 149 4.46 4.06 52.85
N GLU A 150 4.30 3.44 54.01
CA GLU A 150 5.33 3.37 55.04
C GLU A 150 6.16 2.09 54.87
N SER A 151 7.47 2.23 54.76
CA SER A 151 8.39 1.10 54.84
C SER A 151 8.61 0.64 56.29
N LYS A 152 9.11 -0.60 56.48
CA LYS A 152 9.51 -1.15 57.80
C LYS A 152 10.53 -0.29 58.58
N CYS A 153 11.15 0.69 57.93
CA CYS A 153 12.12 1.63 58.50
C CYS A 153 11.53 3.04 58.76
N GLN A 154 10.20 3.21 58.75
CA GLN A 154 9.50 4.50 58.94
C GLN A 154 9.86 5.58 57.90
N ILE A 155 10.22 5.17 56.68
CA ILE A 155 10.37 6.10 55.55
C ILE A 155 9.11 6.01 54.70
N GLU A 156 8.44 7.15 54.55
CA GLU A 156 7.25 7.34 53.72
C GLU A 156 7.63 7.64 52.26
N TYR A 157 6.89 7.06 51.31
CA TYR A 157 7.12 7.27 49.87
C TYR A 157 5.80 7.30 49.08
N TRP A 158 5.80 8.06 47.97
CA TRP A 158 4.61 8.28 47.15
C TRP A 158 4.48 7.26 46.03
N GLN A 159 3.27 6.72 45.83
CA GLN A 159 2.96 5.79 44.74
C GLN A 159 2.20 6.42 43.57
N GLN A 160 1.35 7.41 43.86
CA GLN A 160 0.53 8.10 42.87
C GLN A 160 0.48 9.60 43.19
N THR A 161 0.56 10.41 42.13
CA THR A 161 0.45 11.86 42.19
C THR A 161 -0.52 12.33 41.12
N GLY A 162 -1.50 13.14 41.51
CA GLY A 162 -2.43 13.80 40.59
C GLY A 162 -1.88 15.14 40.11
N TRP A 163 -2.24 15.52 38.88
CA TRP A 163 -1.99 16.84 38.30
C TRP A 163 -3.32 17.57 38.12
N ALA A 164 -3.31 18.90 38.25
CA ALA A 164 -4.49 19.71 37.95
C ALA A 164 -4.66 19.83 36.43
N THR A 165 -5.72 19.23 35.89
CA THR A 165 -6.16 19.35 34.49
C THR A 165 -7.31 20.36 34.42
N GLU A 166 -7.55 20.99 33.26
CA GLU A 166 -8.73 21.86 33.06
C GLU A 166 -10.09 21.09 33.16
N ASP A 167 -10.07 19.75 33.18
CA ASP A 167 -11.27 18.88 33.15
C ASP A 167 -11.45 18.04 34.44
N LEU A 168 -11.34 18.64 35.61
CA LEU A 168 -11.64 17.97 36.89
C LEU A 168 -12.93 18.49 37.54
N GLU A 169 -14.09 18.20 36.94
CA GLU A 169 -15.38 18.25 37.67
C GLU A 169 -15.64 16.97 38.52
N GLY A 170 -14.72 16.01 38.55
CA GLY A 170 -14.99 14.66 39.10
C GLY A 170 -14.33 14.26 40.42
N VAL A 171 -13.36 15.01 40.96
CA VAL A 171 -12.57 14.55 42.14
C VAL A 171 -12.80 15.48 43.34
N SER A 172 -14.05 15.54 43.81
CA SER A 172 -14.43 16.37 44.98
C SER A 172 -14.54 15.59 46.30
N ASN A 173 -14.13 14.33 46.38
CA ASN A 173 -14.52 13.47 47.51
C ASN A 173 -13.34 12.82 48.27
N ILE A 174 -12.26 13.53 48.58
CA ILE A 174 -11.22 12.96 49.48
C ILE A 174 -10.75 13.85 50.66
N TYR A 175 -10.91 15.18 50.69
CA TYR A 175 -10.60 15.94 51.92
C TYR A 175 -11.50 17.17 52.15
N ASP A 176 -12.53 17.01 52.99
CA ASP A 176 -13.26 18.10 53.65
C ASP A 176 -12.37 18.71 54.77
N ASN A 177 -11.40 19.60 54.46
CA ASN A 177 -11.02 20.75 55.32
C ASN A 177 -9.80 21.61 54.89
N ALA A 178 -9.45 21.69 53.61
CA ALA A 178 -8.50 22.72 53.18
C ALA A 178 -8.84 23.24 51.80
N THR A 179 -9.15 24.53 51.70
CA THR A 179 -9.20 25.28 50.45
C THR A 179 -7.78 25.45 49.91
N LEU A 180 -7.22 24.38 49.34
CA LEU A 180 -5.98 24.44 48.56
C LEU A 180 -6.34 24.89 47.14
N THR A 181 -6.04 26.14 46.81
CA THR A 181 -6.10 26.62 45.43
C THR A 181 -4.92 26.05 44.66
N MET A 182 -5.10 24.90 44.01
CA MET A 182 -4.12 24.38 43.04
C MET A 182 -4.17 25.23 41.77
N HIS A 183 -3.01 25.64 41.29
CA HIS A 183 -2.91 26.31 40.00
C HIS A 183 -2.42 25.30 38.96
N PRO A 184 -3.11 25.14 37.82
CA PRO A 184 -2.63 24.32 36.74
C PRO A 184 -1.21 24.73 36.34
N PHE A 185 -0.41 23.74 35.98
CA PHE A 185 0.96 23.93 35.57
C PHE A 185 0.99 24.62 34.19
N ASP A 186 1.21 25.94 34.17
CA ASP A 186 1.25 26.76 32.96
C ASP A 186 2.66 27.33 32.76
N VAL A 187 3.44 26.69 31.89
CA VAL A 187 4.81 27.11 31.58
C VAL A 187 4.94 27.30 30.07
N PRO A 188 5.63 28.36 29.59
CA PRO A 188 5.69 28.67 28.17
C PRO A 188 6.11 27.48 27.32
N THR A 189 5.33 27.10 26.32
CA THR A 189 5.68 26.02 25.39
C THR A 189 6.23 26.61 24.09
N THR A 190 7.19 25.91 23.49
CA THR A 190 7.72 26.29 22.18
C THR A 190 6.88 25.62 21.09
N PRO A 191 6.20 26.37 20.21
CA PRO A 191 5.42 25.75 19.14
C PRO A 191 6.34 25.12 18.09
N CYS A 192 5.92 24.01 17.48
CA CYS A 192 6.74 23.30 16.50
C CYS A 192 6.93 24.05 15.16
N ASN A 193 6.07 25.03 14.89
CA ASN A 193 6.21 25.99 13.79
C ASN A 193 6.97 27.27 14.18
N SER A 194 7.78 27.21 15.24
CA SER A 194 8.66 28.31 15.67
C SER A 194 9.53 28.80 14.51
N SER A 195 9.83 30.10 14.52
CA SER A 195 10.74 30.74 13.57
C SER A 195 12.22 30.53 13.91
N ASP A 196 12.54 30.01 15.10
CA ASP A 196 13.90 29.67 15.50
C ASP A 196 14.37 28.38 14.80
N PRO A 197 15.42 28.41 13.96
CA PRO A 197 15.96 27.22 13.30
C PRO A 197 16.36 26.09 14.25
N ALA A 198 16.73 26.40 15.50
CA ALA A 198 17.10 25.38 16.49
C ALA A 198 15.87 24.62 17.04
N MET A 199 14.69 25.23 16.97
CA MET A 199 13.44 24.69 17.53
C MET A 199 12.40 24.35 16.46
N HIS A 200 12.63 24.74 15.20
CA HIS A 200 11.72 24.48 14.09
C HIS A 200 11.67 22.98 13.74
N CYS A 201 10.46 22.44 13.57
CA CYS A 201 10.25 21.05 13.19
C CYS A 201 9.83 20.90 11.72
N LEU A 202 10.23 19.79 11.10
CA LEU A 202 9.82 19.42 9.75
C LEU A 202 8.30 19.24 9.68
N CYS A 203 7.71 19.58 8.54
CA CYS A 203 6.28 19.41 8.27
C CYS A 203 5.80 17.95 8.43
N SER A 204 6.66 16.96 8.18
CA SER A 204 6.37 15.54 8.40
C SER A 204 6.16 15.19 9.88
N ASP A 205 6.81 15.92 10.79
CA ASP A 205 6.73 15.71 12.24
C ASP A 205 5.75 16.69 12.91
N CYS A 206 5.41 17.79 12.24
CA CYS A 206 4.54 18.85 12.74
C CYS A 206 3.70 19.45 11.61
N ARG A 207 2.41 19.10 11.56
CA ARG A 207 1.49 19.56 10.50
C ARG A 207 1.36 21.09 10.46
N SER A 208 1.48 21.78 11.59
CA SER A 208 1.40 23.24 11.65
C SER A 208 2.62 23.96 11.04
N SER A 209 3.71 23.24 10.77
CA SER A 209 4.85 23.73 9.98
C SER A 209 4.63 23.57 8.46
N CYS A 210 3.59 22.85 8.03
CA CYS A 210 3.37 22.58 6.60
C CYS A 210 2.85 23.81 5.85
N PRO A 211 3.43 24.13 4.67
CA PRO A 211 2.79 25.08 3.78
C PRO A 211 1.48 24.49 3.24
N THR A 212 0.46 25.33 3.10
CA THR A 212 -0.75 24.95 2.36
C THR A 212 -0.41 24.86 0.87
N LEU A 213 -0.40 23.66 0.32
CA LEU A 213 -0.19 23.45 -1.11
C LEU A 213 -1.47 23.82 -1.89
N PRO A 214 -1.34 24.42 -3.09
CA PRO A 214 -2.49 24.57 -3.98
C PRO A 214 -2.98 23.17 -4.41
N GLU A 215 -4.29 23.04 -4.61
CA GLU A 215 -4.86 21.82 -5.18
C GLU A 215 -4.19 21.50 -6.51
N THR A 216 -3.71 20.26 -6.67
CA THR A 216 -3.09 19.81 -7.91
C THR A 216 -4.15 19.75 -9.01
N PRO A 217 -3.91 20.34 -10.20
CA PRO A 217 -4.83 20.18 -11.31
C PRO A 217 -4.96 18.69 -11.67
N GLU A 218 -6.17 18.24 -11.98
CA GLU A 218 -6.42 16.85 -12.40
C GLU A 218 -5.62 16.52 -13.66
N GLU A 219 -4.60 15.67 -13.52
CA GLU A 219 -3.85 15.09 -14.64
C GLU A 219 -4.67 13.94 -15.27
N GLY A 220 -5.75 14.29 -15.96
CA GLY A 220 -6.70 13.32 -16.52
C GLY A 220 -7.11 13.55 -17.98
N GLY A 221 -6.44 14.45 -18.69
CA GLY A 221 -6.80 14.76 -20.08
C GLY A 221 -6.24 13.75 -21.08
N LEU A 222 -7.10 13.22 -21.96
CA LEU A 222 -6.64 12.65 -23.23
C LEU A 222 -5.65 13.61 -23.92
N PRO A 223 -4.65 13.11 -24.66
CA PRO A 223 -3.66 13.96 -25.29
C PRO A 223 -4.35 15.04 -26.14
N MET A 224 -4.07 16.31 -25.82
CA MET A 224 -4.67 17.47 -26.49
C MET A 224 -3.73 17.98 -27.59
N VAL A 225 -4.29 18.28 -28.76
CA VAL A 225 -3.61 19.03 -29.82
C VAL A 225 -4.16 20.47 -29.80
N GLY A 226 -3.49 21.35 -29.05
CA GLY A 226 -4.02 22.69 -28.77
C GLY A 226 -5.19 22.62 -27.78
N SER A 227 -6.39 23.00 -28.21
CA SER A 227 -7.61 23.03 -27.38
C SER A 227 -8.61 21.91 -27.69
N ILE A 228 -8.24 20.98 -28.56
CA ILE A 228 -9.07 19.84 -28.96
C ILE A 228 -8.35 18.54 -28.63
N ASP A 229 -9.12 17.53 -28.29
CA ASP A 229 -8.66 16.16 -28.08
C ASP A 229 -8.05 15.59 -29.37
N ALA A 230 -6.94 14.85 -29.23
CA ALA A 230 -6.19 14.32 -30.37
C ALA A 230 -7.02 13.38 -31.26
N LEU A 231 -8.01 12.69 -30.69
CA LEU A 231 -8.94 11.84 -31.44
C LEU A 231 -9.79 12.70 -32.39
N THR A 232 -10.46 13.73 -31.88
CA THR A 232 -11.25 14.65 -32.70
C THR A 232 -10.40 15.34 -33.76
N PHE A 233 -9.19 15.79 -33.40
CA PHE A 233 -8.26 16.37 -34.39
C PHE A 233 -7.93 15.37 -35.51
N SER A 234 -7.63 14.13 -35.16
CA SER A 234 -7.30 13.07 -36.13
C SER A 234 -8.48 12.77 -37.06
N LEU A 235 -9.70 12.70 -36.51
CA LEU A 235 -10.92 12.48 -37.31
C LEU A 235 -11.21 13.64 -38.26
N ILE A 236 -11.05 14.89 -37.82
CA ILE A 236 -11.19 16.08 -38.67
C ILE A 236 -10.16 16.05 -39.80
N LEU A 237 -8.90 15.71 -39.50
CA LEU A 237 -7.85 15.62 -40.51
C LEU A 237 -8.16 14.57 -41.57
N ILE A 238 -8.57 13.35 -41.15
CA ILE A 238 -8.96 12.26 -42.06
C ILE A 238 -10.13 12.70 -42.93
N TYR A 239 -11.14 13.36 -42.34
CA TYR A 239 -12.29 13.86 -43.08
C TYR A 239 -11.90 14.92 -44.12
N LEU A 240 -11.07 15.90 -43.75
CA LEU A 240 -10.60 16.94 -44.67
C LEU A 240 -9.80 16.36 -45.83
N VAL A 241 -8.89 15.42 -45.57
CA VAL A 241 -8.16 14.71 -46.62
C VAL A 241 -9.12 13.95 -47.53
N GLY A 242 -10.10 13.26 -46.97
CA GLY A 242 -11.15 12.57 -47.73
C GLY A 242 -11.95 13.51 -48.63
N VAL A 243 -12.38 14.67 -48.13
CA VAL A 243 -13.10 15.68 -48.91
C VAL A 243 -12.23 16.22 -50.04
N VAL A 244 -10.96 16.52 -49.79
CA VAL A 244 -10.02 16.99 -50.82
C VAL A 244 -9.87 15.93 -51.92
N VAL A 245 -9.73 14.66 -51.58
CA VAL A 245 -9.66 13.56 -52.56
C VAL A 245 -10.95 13.47 -53.38
N ILE A 246 -12.12 13.56 -52.75
CA ILE A 246 -13.42 13.48 -53.44
C ILE A 246 -13.64 14.70 -54.35
N VAL A 247 -13.33 15.91 -53.88
CA VAL A 247 -13.48 17.14 -54.67
C VAL A 247 -12.51 17.16 -55.83
N THR A 248 -11.24 16.79 -55.62
CA THR A 248 -10.25 16.70 -56.71
C THR A 248 -10.65 15.64 -57.74
N ALA A 249 -11.10 14.46 -57.30
CA ALA A 249 -11.63 13.44 -58.20
C ALA A 249 -12.85 13.95 -58.99
N SER A 250 -13.78 14.64 -58.32
CA SER A 250 -15.00 15.20 -58.94
C SER A 250 -14.69 16.33 -59.91
N CYS A 251 -13.74 17.22 -59.61
CA CYS A 251 -13.26 18.26 -60.52
C CYS A 251 -12.50 17.69 -61.71
N CYS A 252 -11.71 16.64 -61.52
CA CYS A 252 -11.09 15.89 -62.61
C CYS A 252 -12.15 15.21 -63.49
N TRP A 253 -13.24 14.70 -62.90
CA TRP A 253 -14.32 14.06 -63.63
C TRP A 253 -15.20 15.07 -64.38
N SER A 254 -15.51 16.21 -63.78
CA SER A 254 -16.28 17.28 -64.42
C SER A 254 -15.51 17.94 -65.57
N LYS A 255 -14.19 18.12 -65.45
CA LYS A 255 -13.34 18.56 -66.58
C LYS A 255 -13.34 17.56 -67.74
N ARG A 256 -13.54 16.26 -67.46
CA ARG A 256 -13.60 15.21 -68.50
C ARG A 256 -14.95 15.18 -69.22
N TYR A 257 -16.03 15.67 -68.60
CA TYR A 257 -17.39 15.70 -69.18
C TYR A 257 -17.91 17.12 -69.53
N GLY A 258 -17.24 18.19 -69.11
CA GLY A 258 -17.67 19.58 -69.31
C GLY A 258 -17.29 20.21 -70.66
N GLY A 259 -16.87 19.40 -71.65
CA GLY A 259 -16.77 19.86 -73.04
C GLY A 259 -18.17 19.90 -73.67
N SER A 260 -18.53 21.05 -74.26
CA SER A 260 -19.81 21.32 -74.93
C SER A 260 -20.31 20.16 -75.82
N PRO A 261 -21.61 19.77 -75.75
CA PRO A 261 -22.20 18.78 -76.64
C PRO A 261 -22.47 19.41 -78.00
N THR A 262 -21.45 19.50 -78.84
CA THR A 262 -21.63 19.81 -80.27
C THR A 262 -20.85 18.83 -81.13
N ALA A 263 -21.63 18.07 -81.91
CA ALA A 263 -21.29 17.17 -83.02
C ALA A 263 -21.21 15.66 -82.69
N PRO A 264 -21.85 14.80 -83.51
CA PRO A 264 -21.85 13.36 -83.35
C PRO A 264 -20.52 12.74 -83.81
N ASP A 265 -20.10 11.70 -83.09
CA ASP A 265 -19.23 10.60 -83.49
C ASP A 265 -18.08 10.90 -84.45
N ASN A 266 -17.00 11.48 -83.90
CA ASN A 266 -15.68 10.97 -84.21
C ASN A 266 -15.11 10.41 -82.92
N VAL A 267 -14.91 9.10 -82.87
CA VAL A 267 -14.27 8.37 -81.78
C VAL A 267 -12.94 9.05 -81.48
N GLY A 268 -12.91 9.86 -80.41
CA GLY A 268 -11.72 10.54 -79.96
C GLY A 268 -10.65 9.49 -79.68
N ASP A 269 -9.47 9.71 -80.25
CA ASP A 269 -8.29 8.87 -80.06
C ASP A 269 -8.11 8.59 -78.55
N PRO A 270 -8.10 7.32 -78.09
CA PRO A 270 -8.14 7.03 -76.66
C PRO A 270 -7.01 7.75 -75.93
N GLY A 271 -7.31 8.31 -74.75
CA GLY A 271 -6.33 9.08 -73.98
C GLY A 271 -5.07 8.25 -73.70
N CYS A 272 -3.92 8.89 -73.49
CA CYS A 272 -2.65 8.19 -73.24
C CYS A 272 -2.78 7.11 -72.13
N PHE A 273 -3.56 7.39 -71.08
CA PHE A 273 -3.90 6.45 -70.02
C PHE A 273 -4.81 5.29 -70.48
N GLU A 274 -5.78 5.52 -71.35
CA GLU A 274 -6.64 4.46 -71.90
C GLU A 274 -5.85 3.57 -72.86
N LYS A 275 -4.96 4.14 -73.68
CA LYS A 275 -4.03 3.39 -74.54
C LYS A 275 -3.04 2.58 -73.71
N LEU A 276 -2.51 3.15 -72.61
CA LEU A 276 -1.63 2.46 -71.68
C LEU A 276 -2.36 1.34 -70.93
N SER A 277 -3.57 1.59 -70.44
CA SER A 277 -4.43 0.62 -69.76
C SER A 277 -4.78 -0.54 -70.69
N ALA A 278 -5.24 -0.25 -71.91
CA ALA A 278 -5.55 -1.29 -72.89
C ALA A 278 -4.31 -2.10 -73.30
N LYS A 279 -3.14 -1.46 -73.40
CA LYS A 279 -1.87 -2.15 -73.68
C LYS A 279 -1.43 -3.01 -72.48
N MET A 280 -1.60 -2.52 -71.26
CA MET A 280 -1.32 -3.24 -70.03
C MET A 280 -2.25 -4.43 -69.87
N GLU A 281 -3.56 -4.26 -70.04
CA GLU A 281 -4.57 -5.32 -69.98
C GLU A 281 -4.26 -6.41 -71.02
N LYS A 282 -3.97 -6.02 -72.26
CA LYS A 282 -3.60 -6.96 -73.32
C LYS A 282 -2.30 -7.69 -73.02
N SER A 283 -1.32 -7.01 -72.42
CA SER A 283 -0.05 -7.61 -71.99
C SER A 283 -0.26 -8.61 -70.85
N ILE A 284 -1.02 -8.24 -69.82
CA ILE A 284 -1.37 -9.10 -68.69
C ILE A 284 -2.14 -10.34 -69.16
N LYS A 285 -3.16 -10.14 -70.00
CA LYS A 285 -3.95 -11.24 -70.57
C LYS A 285 -3.07 -12.19 -71.38
N ARG A 286 -2.16 -11.67 -72.20
CA ARG A 286 -1.21 -12.48 -72.96
C ARG A 286 -0.23 -13.22 -72.04
N GLY A 287 0.32 -12.53 -71.04
CA GLY A 287 1.23 -13.09 -70.04
C GLY A 287 0.59 -14.26 -69.28
N PHE A 288 -0.55 -14.03 -68.65
CA PHE A 288 -1.28 -15.08 -67.93
C PHE A 288 -1.75 -16.20 -68.85
N SER A 289 -2.14 -15.92 -70.10
CA SER A 289 -2.54 -16.98 -71.04
C SER A 289 -1.37 -17.89 -71.43
N VAL A 290 -0.17 -17.32 -71.61
CA VAL A 290 1.05 -18.09 -71.91
C VAL A 290 1.44 -18.91 -70.68
N PHE A 291 1.45 -18.29 -69.49
CA PHE A 291 1.76 -18.96 -68.24
C PHE A 291 0.76 -20.08 -67.91
N ALA A 292 -0.54 -19.82 -67.98
CA ALA A 292 -1.58 -20.82 -67.72
C ALA A 292 -1.51 -22.01 -68.69
N ARG A 293 -1.20 -21.76 -69.98
CA ARG A 293 -0.96 -22.86 -70.94
C ARG A 293 0.28 -23.68 -70.60
N PHE A 294 1.32 -23.05 -70.05
CA PHE A 294 2.52 -23.74 -69.61
C PHE A 294 2.25 -24.60 -68.37
N VAL A 295 1.52 -24.06 -67.39
CA VAL A 295 1.07 -24.80 -66.18
C VAL A 295 0.17 -25.97 -66.56
N ALA A 296 -0.81 -25.76 -67.45
CA ALA A 296 -1.73 -26.81 -67.89
C ALA A 296 -1.03 -27.94 -68.69
N LYS A 297 0.07 -27.64 -69.39
CA LYS A 297 0.88 -28.65 -70.11
C LYS A 297 1.79 -29.47 -69.19
N HIS A 298 2.24 -28.91 -68.06
CA HIS A 298 3.19 -29.55 -67.13
C HIS A 298 2.70 -29.53 -65.67
N PRO A 299 1.51 -30.09 -65.35
CA PRO A 299 0.92 -29.96 -64.03
C PRO A 299 1.77 -30.57 -62.90
N PHE A 300 2.36 -31.76 -63.10
CA PHE A 300 3.19 -32.41 -62.09
C PHE A 300 4.48 -31.65 -61.76
N PHE A 301 5.09 -30.99 -62.76
CA PHE A 301 6.26 -30.15 -62.54
C PHE A 301 5.93 -28.98 -61.62
N PHE A 302 4.80 -28.30 -61.87
CA PHE A 302 4.38 -27.16 -61.05
C PHE A 302 3.90 -27.56 -59.65
N ILE A 303 3.24 -28.72 -59.49
CA ILE A 303 2.91 -29.26 -58.16
C ILE A 303 4.18 -29.58 -57.38
N PHE A 304 5.18 -30.20 -58.02
CA PHE A 304 6.47 -30.50 -57.37
C PHE A 304 7.23 -29.23 -56.98
N VAL A 305 7.34 -28.27 -57.91
CA VAL A 305 8.00 -26.98 -57.66
C VAL A 305 7.25 -26.16 -56.61
N GLY A 306 5.92 -26.31 -56.47
CA GLY A 306 5.15 -25.69 -55.41
C GLY A 306 5.29 -26.39 -54.05
N LEU A 307 5.31 -27.73 -54.02
CA LEU A 307 5.29 -28.52 -52.80
C LEU A 307 6.67 -28.62 -52.11
N VAL A 308 7.76 -28.64 -52.89
CA VAL A 308 9.12 -28.76 -52.33
C VAL A 308 9.50 -27.55 -51.45
N PRO A 309 9.38 -26.28 -51.89
CA PRO A 309 9.68 -25.12 -51.05
C PRO A 309 8.81 -25.06 -49.80
N VAL A 310 7.55 -25.47 -49.93
CA VAL A 310 6.59 -25.51 -48.83
C VAL A 310 7.04 -26.48 -47.75
N LEU A 311 7.35 -27.73 -48.13
CA LEU A 311 7.86 -28.71 -47.17
C LEU A 311 9.17 -28.23 -46.53
N LEU A 312 10.06 -27.62 -47.30
CA LEU A 312 11.33 -27.09 -46.79
C LEU A 312 11.11 -25.96 -45.78
N LEU A 313 10.16 -25.06 -46.03
CA LEU A 313 9.84 -23.97 -45.10
C LEU A 313 9.08 -24.46 -43.87
N SER A 314 8.22 -25.46 -43.99
CA SER A 314 7.52 -26.09 -42.86
C SER A 314 8.47 -26.79 -41.88
N ILE A 315 9.67 -27.22 -42.31
CA ILE A 315 10.69 -27.77 -41.38
C ILE A 315 11.11 -26.72 -40.34
N GLY A 316 11.01 -25.41 -40.65
CA GLY A 316 11.33 -24.33 -39.73
C GLY A 316 10.53 -24.35 -38.42
N ILE A 317 9.35 -24.99 -38.41
CA ILE A 317 8.50 -25.12 -37.21
C ILE A 317 9.22 -25.88 -36.08
N MET A 318 10.16 -26.77 -36.41
CA MET A 318 10.97 -27.49 -35.41
C MET A 318 11.82 -26.57 -34.53
N TYR A 319 12.07 -25.33 -34.98
CA TYR A 319 12.83 -24.31 -34.25
C TYR A 319 11.92 -23.22 -33.66
N LEU A 320 10.60 -23.40 -33.71
CA LEU A 320 9.66 -22.44 -33.14
C LEU A 320 9.82 -22.41 -31.61
N GLN A 321 10.19 -21.25 -31.09
CA GLN A 321 10.22 -20.97 -29.66
C GLN A 321 9.00 -20.13 -29.31
N LEU A 322 8.21 -20.58 -28.34
CA LEU A 322 7.02 -19.87 -27.86
C LEU A 322 7.40 -19.11 -26.58
N THR A 323 7.23 -17.79 -26.61
CA THR A 323 7.35 -16.94 -25.42
C THR A 323 6.01 -16.90 -24.69
N THR A 324 5.97 -17.36 -23.44
CA THR A 324 4.78 -17.33 -22.57
C THR A 324 4.79 -16.18 -21.58
N ASP A 325 5.96 -15.59 -21.29
CA ASP A 325 6.09 -14.51 -20.33
C ASP A 325 5.37 -13.24 -20.82
N PRO A 326 4.34 -12.75 -20.09
CA PRO A 326 3.60 -11.54 -20.47
C PRO A 326 4.52 -10.32 -20.54
N VAL A 327 5.54 -10.24 -19.69
CA VAL A 327 6.45 -9.12 -19.65
C VAL A 327 7.22 -9.03 -20.97
N GLU A 328 7.67 -10.15 -21.54
CA GLU A 328 8.33 -10.17 -22.85
C GLU A 328 7.37 -9.88 -24.01
N LEU A 329 6.10 -10.31 -23.90
CA LEU A 329 5.06 -10.08 -24.91
C LEU A 329 4.61 -8.62 -24.99
N TRP A 330 4.46 -7.94 -23.85
CA TRP A 330 3.79 -6.63 -23.77
C TRP A 330 4.75 -5.44 -23.68
N ALA A 331 6.02 -5.65 -23.34
CA ALA A 331 6.98 -4.56 -23.17
C ALA A 331 8.25 -4.75 -24.02
N SER A 332 8.44 -3.83 -24.98
CA SER A 332 9.61 -3.81 -25.86
C SER A 332 10.92 -3.82 -25.06
N PRO A 333 11.94 -4.60 -25.50
CA PRO A 333 13.23 -4.71 -24.82
C PRO A 333 14.01 -3.39 -24.75
N THR A 334 13.67 -2.40 -25.58
CA THR A 334 14.36 -1.10 -25.61
C THR A 334 13.58 0.03 -24.94
N SER A 335 12.38 -0.27 -24.44
CA SER A 335 11.52 0.70 -23.76
C SER A 335 12.17 1.23 -22.47
N ARG A 336 11.79 2.44 -22.05
CA ARG A 336 12.29 3.03 -20.80
C ARG A 336 11.91 2.17 -19.59
N SER A 337 10.65 1.75 -19.51
CA SER A 337 10.17 0.88 -18.42
C SER A 337 10.95 -0.43 -18.32
N ARG A 338 11.36 -1.02 -19.44
CA ARG A 338 12.25 -2.19 -19.45
C ARG A 338 13.61 -1.87 -18.83
N LYS A 339 14.26 -0.79 -19.29
CA LYS A 339 15.58 -0.39 -18.77
C LYS A 339 15.56 -0.08 -17.28
N ASP A 340 14.49 0.57 -16.82
CA ASP A 340 14.30 0.91 -15.41
C ASP A 340 14.09 -0.37 -14.58
N LYS A 341 13.33 -1.36 -15.11
CA LYS A 341 13.21 -2.69 -14.50
C LYS A 341 14.54 -3.43 -14.45
N ASP A 342 15.28 -3.52 -15.55
CA ASP A 342 16.56 -4.23 -15.60
C ASP A 342 17.60 -3.58 -14.66
N TYR A 343 17.55 -2.25 -14.54
CA TYR A 343 18.35 -1.52 -13.55
C TYR A 343 17.95 -1.88 -12.11
N PHE A 344 16.66 -1.93 -11.80
CA PHE A 344 16.18 -2.33 -10.48
C PHE A 344 16.57 -3.77 -10.13
N ASP A 345 16.27 -4.72 -11.01
CA ASP A 345 16.49 -6.16 -10.80
C ASP A 345 17.99 -6.51 -10.61
N SER A 346 18.89 -5.71 -11.20
CA SER A 346 20.34 -5.87 -11.05
C SER A 346 20.92 -5.28 -9.77
N HIS A 347 20.24 -4.32 -9.13
CA HIS A 347 20.71 -3.66 -7.90
C HIS A 347 20.01 -4.17 -6.64
N PHE A 348 18.73 -4.53 -6.73
CA PHE A 348 17.88 -4.85 -5.59
C PHE A 348 17.31 -6.27 -5.61
N ALA A 349 17.75 -7.10 -6.57
CA ALA A 349 17.12 -8.36 -6.92
C ALA A 349 15.71 -8.14 -7.55
N PRO A 350 15.13 -9.14 -8.23
CA PRO A 350 13.84 -8.97 -8.87
C PRO A 350 12.75 -8.79 -7.83
N PHE A 351 11.71 -8.04 -8.20
CA PHE A 351 10.53 -7.89 -7.36
C PHE A 351 9.93 -9.27 -7.04
N TYR A 352 9.53 -9.45 -5.79
CA TYR A 352 9.01 -10.70 -5.25
C TYR A 352 7.71 -11.14 -5.92
N ARG A 353 7.39 -12.43 -5.81
CA ARG A 353 6.13 -12.99 -6.31
C ARG A 353 5.10 -12.96 -5.20
N THR A 354 3.86 -12.62 -5.53
CA THR A 354 2.79 -12.47 -4.54
C THR A 354 1.77 -13.58 -4.68
N THR A 355 1.44 -14.21 -3.56
CA THR A 355 0.29 -15.11 -3.44
C THR A 355 -0.68 -14.48 -2.45
N GLN A 356 -1.88 -14.12 -2.89
CA GLN A 356 -2.85 -13.41 -2.07
C GLN A 356 -4.15 -14.19 -1.94
N ILE A 357 -4.72 -14.13 -0.75
CA ILE A 357 -6.00 -14.72 -0.38
C ILE A 357 -6.84 -13.61 0.26
N ILE A 358 -8.02 -13.36 -0.29
CA ILE A 358 -8.99 -12.42 0.23
C ILE A 358 -10.17 -13.24 0.75
N ILE A 359 -10.42 -13.15 2.05
CA ILE A 359 -11.42 -13.96 2.75
C ILE A 359 -12.47 -13.02 3.30
N LYS A 360 -13.72 -13.18 2.87
CA LYS A 360 -14.87 -12.44 3.36
C LYS A 360 -15.73 -13.32 4.24
N ALA A 361 -16.07 -12.83 5.43
CA ALA A 361 -16.96 -13.53 6.35
C ALA A 361 -18.40 -13.57 5.82
N LYS A 362 -19.03 -14.75 5.91
CA LYS A 362 -20.40 -15.01 5.48
C LYS A 362 -21.18 -15.62 6.64
N ASN A 363 -22.42 -15.16 6.85
CA ASN A 363 -23.26 -15.55 7.99
C ASN A 363 -22.74 -15.12 9.37
N TYR A 364 -21.79 -14.19 9.43
CA TYR A 364 -21.40 -13.51 10.65
C TYR A 364 -21.99 -12.10 10.67
N ASP A 365 -22.51 -11.71 11.83
CA ASP A 365 -23.07 -10.38 12.06
C ASP A 365 -22.04 -9.45 12.72
N TRP A 366 -22.31 -8.16 12.63
CA TRP A 366 -21.59 -7.14 13.37
C TRP A 366 -21.82 -7.31 14.88
N PHE A 367 -20.77 -7.13 15.68
CA PHE A 367 -20.85 -7.23 17.14
C PHE A 367 -20.26 -5.98 17.80
N ASN A 368 -20.66 -5.72 19.05
CA ASN A 368 -20.22 -4.55 19.80
C ASN A 368 -19.44 -5.00 21.03
N VAL A 369 -18.25 -4.44 21.21
CA VAL A 369 -17.44 -4.67 22.41
C VAL A 369 -17.31 -3.36 23.17
N THR A 370 -17.65 -3.38 24.46
CA THR A 370 -17.47 -2.22 25.32
C THR A 370 -16.18 -2.37 26.10
N THR A 371 -15.29 -1.42 25.91
CA THR A 371 -13.98 -1.36 26.53
C THR A 371 -13.94 -0.27 27.60
N GLU A 372 -13.13 -0.47 28.63
CA GLU A 372 -12.83 0.54 29.65
C GLU A 372 -11.35 0.94 29.52
N PRO A 373 -10.97 1.72 28.49
CA PRO A 373 -9.58 2.12 28.27
C PRO A 373 -8.98 2.91 29.44
N THR A 374 -9.82 3.56 30.24
CA THR A 374 -9.44 4.17 31.52
C THR A 374 -10.51 3.86 32.56
N PRO A 375 -10.14 3.63 33.84
CA PRO A 375 -11.12 3.37 34.89
C PRO A 375 -12.21 4.45 34.93
N GLY A 376 -13.46 4.06 34.73
CA GLY A 376 -14.64 4.93 34.68
C GLY A 376 -15.00 5.46 33.29
N ALA A 377 -14.21 5.22 32.25
CA ALA A 377 -14.48 5.69 30.88
C ALA A 377 -14.76 4.53 29.93
N PHE A 378 -16.05 4.25 29.71
CA PHE A 378 -16.51 3.20 28.81
C PHE A 378 -16.59 3.69 27.36
N LYS A 379 -16.02 2.93 26.43
CA LYS A 379 -16.12 3.17 24.99
C LYS A 379 -16.54 1.90 24.27
N THR A 380 -17.65 1.98 23.53
CA THR A 380 -18.16 0.88 22.72
C THR A 380 -17.63 0.97 21.29
N TYR A 381 -16.99 -0.11 20.85
CA TYR A 381 -16.52 -0.30 19.48
C TYR A 381 -17.46 -1.27 18.76
N ARG A 382 -17.73 -0.99 17.48
CA ARG A 382 -18.52 -1.85 16.61
C ARG A 382 -17.59 -2.63 15.69
N PHE A 383 -17.44 -3.91 15.93
CA PHE A 383 -16.57 -4.78 15.16
C PHE A 383 -17.28 -5.35 13.94
N GLY A 384 -16.52 -5.43 12.85
CA GLY A 384 -16.96 -6.05 11.61
C GLY A 384 -16.96 -7.59 11.70
N PRO A 385 -17.72 -8.26 10.82
CA PRO A 385 -17.92 -9.71 10.88
C PRO A 385 -16.64 -10.52 10.63
N ALA A 386 -15.63 -9.94 9.96
CA ALA A 386 -14.35 -10.59 9.71
C ALA A 386 -13.46 -10.70 10.95
N LEU A 387 -13.81 -10.05 12.05
CA LEU A 387 -13.08 -10.10 13.32
C LEU A 387 -13.79 -10.97 14.36
N ASN A 388 -14.80 -11.75 13.94
CA ASN A 388 -15.41 -12.73 14.82
C ASN A 388 -14.37 -13.80 15.19
N GLU A 389 -14.30 -14.14 16.47
CA GLU A 389 -13.31 -15.06 17.04
C GLU A 389 -13.32 -16.44 16.37
N THR A 390 -14.51 -17.00 16.13
CA THR A 390 -14.63 -18.31 15.45
C THR A 390 -14.12 -18.24 14.02
N PHE A 391 -14.44 -17.16 13.31
CA PHE A 391 -13.98 -16.95 11.94
C PHE A 391 -12.46 -16.74 11.88
N LEU A 392 -11.87 -15.99 12.82
CA LEU A 392 -10.42 -15.82 12.90
C LEU A 392 -9.69 -17.15 13.17
N MET A 393 -10.23 -18.01 14.02
CA MET A 393 -9.69 -19.35 14.27
C MET A 393 -9.76 -20.24 13.01
N GLU A 394 -10.87 -20.19 12.27
CA GLU A 394 -11.00 -20.90 10.98
C GLU A 394 -9.95 -20.41 9.96
N VAL A 395 -9.75 -19.09 9.87
CA VAL A 395 -8.76 -18.48 8.97
C VAL A 395 -7.32 -18.81 9.38
N MET A 396 -7.02 -18.82 10.67
CA MET A 396 -5.71 -19.21 11.18
C MET A 396 -5.40 -20.68 10.87
N THR A 397 -6.40 -21.56 11.01
CA THR A 397 -6.27 -22.97 10.63
C THR A 397 -5.96 -23.11 9.14
N LEU A 398 -6.70 -22.40 8.28
CA LEU A 398 -6.44 -22.38 6.84
C LEU A 398 -5.02 -21.90 6.52
N GLN A 399 -4.55 -20.83 7.16
CA GLN A 399 -3.18 -20.34 6.96
C GLN A 399 -2.14 -21.39 7.35
N ASN A 400 -2.31 -22.02 8.52
CA ASN A 400 -1.39 -23.06 8.99
C ASN A 400 -1.38 -24.30 8.07
N GLU A 401 -2.52 -24.67 7.48
CA GLU A 401 -2.56 -25.73 6.46
C GLU A 401 -1.81 -25.34 5.17
N ILE A 402 -1.91 -24.08 4.74
CA ILE A 402 -1.20 -23.54 3.57
C ILE A 402 0.32 -23.50 3.82
N GLU A 403 0.75 -23.09 5.01
CA GLU A 403 2.17 -23.06 5.40
C GLU A 403 2.81 -24.45 5.36
N ASN A 404 2.02 -25.50 5.63
CA ASN A 404 2.45 -26.90 5.62
C ASN A 404 2.32 -27.59 4.24
N LEU A 405 1.94 -26.86 3.19
CA LEU A 405 1.86 -27.44 1.84
C LEU A 405 3.24 -27.85 1.31
N VAL A 406 3.25 -29.00 0.65
CA VAL A 406 4.43 -29.57 -0.01
C VAL A 406 4.16 -29.68 -1.50
N GLY A 407 4.83 -28.84 -2.27
CA GLY A 407 4.89 -28.92 -3.73
C GLY A 407 5.80 -30.08 -4.17
N LYS A 408 5.53 -30.62 -5.36
CA LYS A 408 6.35 -31.67 -5.97
C LYS A 408 6.98 -31.13 -7.23
N LEU A 409 8.31 -31.07 -7.25
CA LEU A 409 9.09 -30.67 -8.41
C LEU A 409 9.69 -31.90 -9.10
N GLU A 410 9.51 -32.03 -10.41
CA GLU A 410 10.18 -33.10 -11.18
C GLU A 410 11.66 -32.75 -11.38
N GLY A 411 12.55 -33.33 -10.55
CA GLY A 411 13.99 -33.15 -10.64
C GLY A 411 14.69 -34.27 -11.43
N GLU A 412 15.97 -34.08 -11.78
CA GLU A 412 16.78 -35.07 -12.50
C GLU A 412 16.91 -36.42 -11.75
N ASN A 413 16.78 -36.40 -10.41
CA ASN A 413 16.89 -37.57 -9.54
C ASN A 413 15.53 -38.11 -9.04
N GLY A 414 14.42 -37.61 -9.59
CA GLY A 414 13.05 -37.93 -9.17
C GLY A 414 12.30 -36.74 -8.57
N PRO A 415 11.08 -36.95 -8.06
CA PRO A 415 10.28 -35.88 -7.48
C PRO A 415 10.91 -35.36 -6.17
N GLU A 416 11.23 -34.08 -6.15
CA GLU A 416 11.72 -33.34 -4.97
C GLU A 416 10.56 -32.64 -4.28
N ASN A 417 10.55 -32.67 -2.95
CA ASN A 417 9.54 -32.00 -2.14
C ASN A 417 9.99 -30.56 -1.86
N VAL A 418 9.14 -29.59 -2.20
CA VAL A 418 9.39 -28.16 -1.97
C VAL A 418 8.38 -27.64 -0.96
N THR A 419 8.86 -27.08 0.14
CA THR A 419 8.01 -26.47 1.18
C THR A 419 7.96 -24.95 1.04
N LEU A 420 7.00 -24.29 1.68
CA LEU A 420 6.92 -22.82 1.68
C LEU A 420 8.22 -22.19 2.21
N ARG A 421 8.82 -22.78 3.25
CA ARG A 421 10.08 -22.30 3.85
C ARG A 421 11.27 -22.35 2.91
N ASP A 422 11.22 -23.13 1.84
CA ASP A 422 12.31 -23.21 0.85
C ASP A 422 12.23 -22.07 -0.18
N VAL A 423 11.05 -21.48 -0.38
CA VAL A 423 10.77 -20.53 -1.48
C VAL A 423 10.32 -19.15 -1.02
N CYS A 424 9.88 -18.99 0.23
CA CYS A 424 9.41 -17.73 0.78
C CYS A 424 10.54 -16.72 1.06
N ILE A 425 10.18 -15.45 1.18
CA ILE A 425 11.11 -14.40 1.62
C ILE A 425 11.24 -14.41 3.14
N LYS A 426 12.49 -14.33 3.61
CA LYS A 426 12.86 -14.33 5.03
C LYS A 426 13.71 -13.10 5.35
N PRO A 427 13.12 -11.99 5.84
CA PRO A 427 13.82 -10.72 5.99
C PRO A 427 14.97 -10.76 7.01
N LEU A 428 14.83 -11.59 8.05
CA LEU A 428 15.77 -11.69 9.16
C LEU A 428 16.66 -12.94 9.09
N ALA A 429 16.60 -13.70 7.98
CA ALA A 429 17.45 -14.88 7.81
C ALA A 429 18.94 -14.49 7.83
N PRO A 430 19.83 -15.29 8.47
CA PRO A 430 19.57 -16.60 9.09
C PRO A 430 19.23 -16.52 10.59
N GLN A 431 18.98 -15.34 11.17
CA GLN A 431 18.69 -15.19 12.60
C GLN A 431 17.29 -15.69 12.93
N GLU A 432 16.33 -15.43 12.05
CA GLU A 432 14.97 -15.97 12.08
C GLU A 432 14.67 -16.58 10.71
N ASP A 433 14.09 -17.79 10.69
CA ASP A 433 13.86 -18.56 9.45
C ASP A 433 12.39 -18.62 9.03
N ASP A 434 11.54 -17.85 9.71
CA ASP A 434 10.11 -17.74 9.41
C ASP A 434 9.84 -16.90 8.15
N CYS A 435 8.80 -17.31 7.43
CA CYS A 435 8.38 -16.68 6.19
C CYS A 435 7.64 -15.36 6.43
N LEU A 436 7.88 -14.38 5.56
CA LEU A 436 7.09 -13.16 5.54
C LEU A 436 5.67 -13.45 5.04
N ILE A 437 4.73 -13.51 5.99
CA ILE A 437 3.30 -13.65 5.75
C ILE A 437 2.59 -12.44 6.36
N GLN A 438 1.86 -11.69 5.54
CA GLN A 438 1.08 -10.54 5.98
C GLN A 438 -0.37 -10.98 6.16
N SER A 439 -0.80 -11.11 7.42
CA SER A 439 -2.14 -11.55 7.79
C SER A 439 -2.49 -11.00 9.17
N VAL A 440 -3.79 -10.80 9.45
CA VAL A 440 -4.24 -10.29 10.75
C VAL A 440 -3.91 -11.27 11.89
N VAL A 441 -3.90 -12.57 11.59
CA VAL A 441 -3.64 -13.63 12.59
C VAL A 441 -2.18 -13.62 13.08
N ASN A 442 -1.29 -12.92 12.36
CA ASN A 442 0.08 -12.71 12.82
C ASN A 442 0.18 -11.74 14.02
N TYR A 443 -0.87 -11.00 14.38
CA TYR A 443 -0.88 -10.27 15.66
C TYR A 443 -0.80 -11.23 16.86
N TRP A 444 -1.21 -12.48 16.69
CA TRP A 444 -1.02 -13.58 17.64
C TRP A 444 0.07 -14.57 17.17
N GLN A 445 1.03 -14.09 16.36
CA GLN A 445 2.16 -14.88 15.85
C GLN A 445 1.78 -16.21 15.15
N ASN A 446 0.57 -16.28 14.57
CA ASN A 446 -0.02 -17.50 13.98
C ASN A 446 -0.24 -18.65 14.98
N ASP A 447 -0.25 -18.37 16.28
CA ASP A 447 -0.49 -19.34 17.33
C ASP A 447 -1.97 -19.33 17.76
N PRO A 448 -2.71 -20.44 17.55
CA PRO A 448 -4.10 -20.55 17.99
C PRO A 448 -4.24 -20.52 19.52
N GLU A 449 -3.21 -20.87 20.28
CA GLU A 449 -3.25 -20.84 21.74
C GLU A 449 -3.24 -19.40 22.28
N GLU A 450 -2.46 -18.50 21.68
CA GLU A 450 -2.43 -17.08 22.09
C GLU A 450 -3.75 -16.37 21.76
N LEU A 451 -4.35 -16.66 20.60
CA LEU A 451 -5.68 -16.13 20.29
C LEU A 451 -6.75 -16.70 21.23
N GLN A 452 -6.70 -18.00 21.54
CA GLN A 452 -7.65 -18.62 22.46
C GLN A 452 -7.53 -18.07 23.88
N LYS A 453 -6.31 -17.73 24.33
CA LYS A 453 -6.06 -17.12 25.63
C LYS A 453 -6.77 -15.76 25.76
N ASP A 454 -6.66 -14.90 24.75
CA ASP A 454 -7.36 -13.60 24.75
C ASP A 454 -8.89 -13.78 24.76
N ILE A 455 -9.39 -14.79 24.03
CA ILE A 455 -10.82 -15.16 24.02
C ILE A 455 -11.27 -15.64 25.40
N ASP A 456 -10.47 -16.48 26.06
CA ASP A 456 -10.77 -17.05 27.37
C ASP A 456 -10.71 -16.00 28.50
N GLU A 457 -9.85 -14.98 28.37
CA GLU A 457 -9.80 -13.82 29.27
C GLU A 457 -11.01 -12.88 29.07
N GLY A 458 -11.64 -12.93 27.88
CA GLY A 458 -12.93 -12.36 27.53
C GLY A 458 -12.86 -11.35 26.37
N ASP A 459 -14.01 -11.04 25.76
CA ASP A 459 -14.13 -10.16 24.57
C ASP A 459 -13.36 -8.83 24.68
N PHE A 460 -13.18 -8.33 25.90
CA PHE A 460 -12.40 -7.13 26.19
C PHE A 460 -10.92 -7.28 25.84
N GLU A 461 -10.27 -8.38 26.23
CA GLU A 461 -8.84 -8.58 26.01
C GLU A 461 -8.53 -8.78 24.53
N PHE A 462 -9.33 -9.60 23.84
CA PHE A 462 -9.27 -9.72 22.38
C PHE A 462 -9.39 -8.34 21.69
N ALA A 463 -10.42 -7.56 22.03
CA ALA A 463 -10.62 -6.25 21.42
C ALA A 463 -9.50 -5.26 21.78
N ARG A 464 -8.99 -5.30 23.02
CA ARG A 464 -7.90 -4.45 23.49
C ARG A 464 -6.61 -4.76 22.73
N HIS A 465 -6.23 -6.04 22.62
CA HIS A 465 -5.04 -6.48 21.91
C HIS A 465 -5.14 -6.10 20.42
N PHE A 466 -6.25 -6.44 19.76
CA PHE A 466 -6.47 -6.08 18.36
C PHE A 466 -6.39 -4.56 18.12
N ILE A 467 -7.10 -3.75 18.92
CA ILE A 467 -7.10 -2.28 18.80
C ILE A 467 -5.69 -1.73 19.06
N SER A 468 -4.96 -2.29 20.02
CA SER A 468 -3.57 -1.90 20.30
C SER A 468 -2.66 -2.15 19.09
N CYS A 469 -2.76 -3.32 18.45
CA CYS A 469 -1.91 -3.66 17.31
C CYS A 469 -2.24 -2.88 16.04
N VAL A 470 -3.52 -2.67 15.72
CA VAL A 470 -3.88 -1.84 14.54
C VAL A 470 -3.51 -0.36 14.75
N SER A 471 -3.50 0.11 16.00
CA SER A 471 -3.11 1.49 16.33
C SER A 471 -1.59 1.66 16.37
N ASN A 472 -0.86 0.64 16.81
CA ASN A 472 0.59 0.64 16.93
C ASN A 472 1.19 -0.73 16.51
N PRO A 473 1.38 -0.98 15.21
CA PRO A 473 1.82 -2.29 14.70
C PRO A 473 3.28 -2.61 15.00
N VAL A 474 4.04 -1.68 15.58
CA VAL A 474 5.46 -1.85 15.98
C VAL A 474 5.61 -2.07 17.49
N GLN A 475 4.51 -2.29 18.21
CA GLN A 475 4.53 -2.49 19.65
C GLN A 475 5.20 -3.82 20.05
N LEU A 476 6.09 -3.75 21.04
CA LEU A 476 6.81 -4.90 21.61
C LEU A 476 6.31 -5.31 23.00
N SER A 477 5.63 -4.42 23.72
CA SER A 477 5.09 -4.67 25.07
C SER A 477 3.91 -3.73 25.37
N PRO A 478 2.91 -4.13 26.16
CA PRO A 478 2.77 -5.42 26.87
C PRO A 478 2.49 -6.60 25.92
N ASP A 479 1.79 -6.35 24.82
CA ASP A 479 1.49 -7.36 23.79
C ASP A 479 2.45 -7.20 22.59
N LEU A 480 2.86 -8.32 22.00
CA LEU A 480 3.74 -8.37 20.83
C LEU A 480 2.89 -8.29 19.56
N CYS A 481 2.97 -7.18 18.82
CA CYS A 481 2.19 -6.98 17.59
C CYS A 481 2.98 -7.30 16.30
N LEU A 482 4.24 -7.71 16.42
CA LEU A 482 5.05 -8.13 15.29
C LEU A 482 4.64 -9.54 14.85
N GLY A 483 4.69 -9.80 13.55
CA GLY A 483 4.49 -11.15 13.03
C GLY A 483 5.62 -12.09 13.44
N SER A 484 5.42 -13.40 13.22
CA SER A 484 6.43 -14.42 13.53
C SER A 484 7.79 -14.13 12.90
N TYR A 485 7.80 -13.58 11.68
CA TYR A 485 9.00 -13.17 10.95
C TYR A 485 9.70 -11.89 11.50
N GLY A 486 9.18 -11.29 12.57
CA GLY A 486 9.78 -10.15 13.28
C GLY A 486 9.52 -8.76 12.66
N GLY A 487 8.58 -8.64 11.72
CA GLY A 487 8.17 -7.37 11.13
C GLY A 487 6.74 -6.95 11.48
N PRO A 488 6.40 -5.64 11.34
CA PRO A 488 5.07 -5.14 11.64
C PRO A 488 4.06 -5.54 10.56
N ILE A 489 2.84 -5.89 10.98
CA ILE A 489 1.72 -6.04 10.05
C ILE A 489 0.95 -4.73 10.03
N PHE A 490 0.97 -4.05 8.88
CA PHE A 490 0.17 -2.84 8.72
C PHE A 490 -1.29 -3.22 8.47
N PRO A 491 -2.26 -2.59 9.15
CA PRO A 491 -3.66 -2.97 9.06
C PRO A 491 -4.21 -2.87 7.63
N TYR A 492 -3.76 -1.90 6.84
CA TYR A 492 -4.17 -1.75 5.43
C TYR A 492 -3.63 -2.84 4.48
N THR A 493 -2.70 -3.69 4.93
CA THR A 493 -2.20 -4.85 4.15
C THR A 493 -2.91 -6.15 4.49
N ALA A 494 -3.52 -6.23 5.68
CA ALA A 494 -4.12 -7.46 6.22
C ALA A 494 -5.65 -7.40 6.35
N LEU A 495 -6.24 -6.19 6.33
CA LEU A 495 -7.66 -5.96 6.51
C LEU A 495 -8.28 -5.29 5.29
N GLY A 496 -9.56 -5.56 5.05
CA GLY A 496 -10.32 -4.99 3.93
C GLY A 496 -11.75 -4.61 4.30
N GLY A 497 -12.31 -3.67 3.54
CA GLY A 497 -13.71 -3.26 3.67
C GLY A 497 -14.06 -2.51 4.95
N PHE A 498 -13.08 -1.81 5.53
CA PHE A 498 -13.24 -0.86 6.66
C PHE A 498 -13.54 0.58 6.21
N LEU A 499 -13.44 0.87 4.90
CA LEU A 499 -13.83 2.14 4.31
C LEU A 499 -15.25 2.05 3.75
N LYS A 500 -15.98 3.17 3.76
CA LYS A 500 -17.23 3.32 3.00
C LYS A 500 -16.89 3.64 1.55
N GLU A 501 -17.83 3.36 0.62
CA GLU A 501 -17.62 3.43 -0.84
C GLU A 501 -17.09 4.79 -1.36
N ASP A 502 -17.25 5.88 -0.60
CA ASP A 502 -16.79 7.24 -0.96
C ASP A 502 -15.77 7.84 0.03
N ASP A 503 -15.39 7.13 1.09
CA ASP A 503 -14.45 7.64 2.08
C ASP A 503 -13.00 7.39 1.64
N LEU A 504 -12.22 8.45 1.50
CA LEU A 504 -10.75 8.32 1.42
C LEU A 504 -10.20 7.80 2.75
N ILE A 505 -9.03 7.16 2.73
CA ILE A 505 -8.32 6.77 3.95
C ILE A 505 -8.09 8.05 4.78
N SER A 506 -8.85 8.21 5.85
CA SER A 506 -8.67 9.29 6.82
C SER A 506 -7.39 9.07 7.61
N ASP A 507 -6.92 10.09 8.33
CA ASP A 507 -5.73 9.97 9.18
C ASP A 507 -5.90 8.92 10.31
N SER A 508 -7.13 8.50 10.60
CA SER A 508 -7.47 7.50 11.60
C SER A 508 -8.67 6.64 11.17
N PRO A 509 -8.48 5.66 10.26
CA PRO A 509 -9.56 4.83 9.78
C PRO A 509 -9.97 3.78 10.82
N SER A 510 -11.25 3.43 10.85
CA SER A 510 -11.82 2.47 11.79
C SER A 510 -11.52 1.02 11.36
N TYR A 511 -10.28 0.55 11.53
CA TYR A 511 -9.88 -0.80 11.13
C TYR A 511 -10.67 -1.94 11.80
N TRP A 512 -11.26 -1.71 12.97
CA TRP A 512 -12.16 -2.66 13.63
C TRP A 512 -13.48 -2.89 12.88
N GLU A 513 -13.85 -2.04 11.91
CA GLU A 513 -15.04 -2.21 11.06
C GLU A 513 -14.80 -3.09 9.82
N SER A 514 -13.70 -3.84 9.78
CA SER A 514 -13.30 -4.64 8.62
C SER A 514 -14.27 -5.78 8.31
N THR A 515 -14.56 -5.98 7.02
CA THR A 515 -15.48 -7.02 6.52
C THR A 515 -14.77 -8.13 5.75
N ALA A 516 -13.48 -7.95 5.43
CA ALA A 516 -12.64 -8.95 4.79
C ALA A 516 -11.25 -8.98 5.43
N LEU A 517 -10.61 -10.15 5.36
CA LEU A 517 -9.22 -10.37 5.73
C LEU A 517 -8.40 -10.64 4.47
N VAL A 518 -7.14 -10.21 4.48
CA VAL A 518 -6.20 -10.42 3.39
C VAL A 518 -4.98 -11.15 3.95
N ILE A 519 -4.68 -12.30 3.37
CA ILE A 519 -3.44 -13.04 3.61
C ILE A 519 -2.57 -12.86 2.39
N THR A 520 -1.36 -12.32 2.56
CA THR A 520 -0.38 -12.17 1.48
C THR A 520 0.89 -12.92 1.86
N ILE A 521 1.25 -13.91 1.05
CA ILE A 521 2.47 -14.71 1.17
C ILE A 521 3.45 -14.22 0.09
N LEU A 522 4.67 -13.86 0.49
CA LEU A 522 5.68 -13.36 -0.44
C LEU A 522 6.73 -14.44 -0.74
N LEU A 523 6.85 -14.78 -2.02
CA LEU A 523 7.83 -15.76 -2.52
C LEU A 523 9.02 -15.05 -3.18
N ALA A 524 10.21 -15.61 -2.99
CA ALA A 524 11.42 -15.08 -3.59
C ALA A 524 11.38 -15.27 -5.11
N ASN A 525 11.53 -14.17 -5.85
CA ASN A 525 11.64 -14.21 -7.30
C ASN A 525 13.12 -14.39 -7.71
N GLN A 526 13.35 -14.85 -8.94
CA GLN A 526 14.70 -15.11 -9.46
C GLN A 526 14.92 -14.41 -10.81
N ASN A 527 16.11 -13.81 -10.98
CA ASN A 527 16.49 -13.19 -12.26
C ASN A 527 16.68 -14.26 -13.34
N ASP A 528 17.23 -15.41 -12.96
CA ASP A 528 17.31 -16.57 -13.82
C ASP A 528 16.04 -17.41 -13.71
N LYS A 529 15.24 -17.42 -14.79
CA LYS A 529 13.97 -18.14 -14.86
C LYS A 529 14.14 -19.65 -14.69
N SER A 530 15.32 -20.23 -14.96
CA SER A 530 15.53 -21.67 -14.77
C SER A 530 15.52 -22.08 -13.29
N LEU A 531 15.82 -21.16 -12.38
CA LEU A 531 15.83 -21.40 -10.94
C LEU A 531 14.45 -21.23 -10.29
N LEU A 532 13.43 -20.85 -11.07
CA LEU A 532 12.08 -20.58 -10.57
C LEU A 532 11.23 -21.85 -10.37
N GLY A 533 11.71 -23.01 -10.82
CA GLY A 533 11.01 -24.29 -10.73
C GLY A 533 10.38 -24.60 -9.36
N PRO A 534 11.14 -24.48 -8.24
CA PRO A 534 10.59 -24.72 -6.90
C PRO A 534 9.42 -23.81 -6.54
N ALA A 535 9.52 -22.49 -6.81
CA ALA A 535 8.46 -21.53 -6.52
C ALA A 535 7.20 -21.81 -7.34
N LEU A 536 7.35 -22.11 -8.64
CA LEU A 536 6.24 -22.48 -9.51
C LEU A 536 5.54 -23.76 -9.06
N ALA A 537 6.30 -24.77 -8.62
CA ALA A 537 5.75 -26.04 -8.12
C ALA A 537 4.97 -25.87 -6.81
N TRP A 538 5.43 -24.98 -5.91
CA TRP A 538 4.70 -24.66 -4.70
C TRP A 538 3.42 -23.85 -5.00
N GLU A 539 3.50 -22.84 -5.88
CA GLU A 539 2.34 -22.06 -6.34
C GLU A 539 1.25 -22.95 -6.99
N GLU A 540 1.66 -23.96 -7.77
CA GLU A 540 0.74 -24.94 -8.38
C GLU A 540 -0.03 -25.72 -7.32
N ARG A 541 0.69 -26.28 -6.35
CA ARG A 541 0.08 -27.05 -5.26
C ARG A 541 -0.85 -26.17 -4.42
N PHE A 542 -0.47 -24.91 -4.19
CA PHE A 542 -1.32 -23.92 -3.53
C PHE A 542 -2.62 -23.69 -4.30
N LEU A 543 -2.57 -23.42 -5.60
CA LEU A 543 -3.76 -23.20 -6.43
C LEU A 543 -4.68 -24.43 -6.46
N GLU A 544 -4.11 -25.64 -6.55
CA GLU A 544 -4.86 -26.90 -6.49
C GLU A 544 -5.59 -27.04 -5.15
N TYR A 545 -4.89 -26.83 -4.04
CA TYR A 545 -5.46 -26.92 -2.70
C TYR A 545 -6.58 -25.89 -2.47
N MET A 546 -6.37 -24.64 -2.89
CA MET A 546 -7.41 -23.61 -2.80
C MET A 546 -8.64 -23.95 -3.66
N LYS A 547 -8.43 -24.52 -4.84
CA LYS A 547 -9.52 -24.98 -5.70
C LYS A 547 -10.29 -26.14 -5.08
N GLU A 548 -9.61 -27.10 -4.48
CA GLU A 548 -10.22 -28.21 -3.75
C GLU A 548 -11.14 -27.66 -2.64
N ILE A 549 -10.61 -26.79 -1.79
CA ILE A 549 -11.34 -26.15 -0.69
C ILE A 549 -12.57 -25.38 -1.14
N VAL A 550 -12.42 -24.53 -2.16
CA VAL A 550 -13.52 -23.71 -2.67
C VAL A 550 -14.58 -24.60 -3.35
N SER A 551 -14.17 -25.72 -3.96
CA SER A 551 -15.09 -26.66 -4.61
C SER A 551 -15.83 -27.60 -3.64
N ASP A 552 -15.23 -27.93 -2.50
CA ASP A 552 -15.77 -28.90 -1.53
C ASP A 552 -17.00 -28.37 -0.77
N GLY A 553 -17.34 -27.09 -0.95
CA GLY A 553 -18.62 -26.49 -0.54
C GLY A 553 -18.83 -26.33 0.96
N ASN A 554 -18.22 -27.18 1.79
CA ASN A 554 -18.37 -27.19 3.24
C ASN A 554 -17.70 -25.96 3.90
N LEU A 555 -16.53 -25.53 3.40
CA LEU A 555 -15.87 -24.30 3.88
C LEU A 555 -16.54 -23.01 3.35
N THR A 556 -17.23 -23.09 2.20
CA THR A 556 -17.94 -21.95 1.58
C THR A 556 -19.27 -21.58 2.27
N LEU A 557 -19.66 -22.34 3.29
CA LEU A 557 -20.83 -22.03 4.12
C LEU A 557 -20.59 -20.72 4.89
N ASN A 558 -19.40 -20.55 5.47
CA ASN A 558 -19.06 -19.46 6.39
C ASN A 558 -18.06 -18.45 5.81
N MET A 559 -17.37 -18.79 4.73
CA MET A 559 -16.34 -17.93 4.13
C MET A 559 -16.53 -17.84 2.61
N ASP A 560 -16.29 -16.65 2.05
CA ASP A 560 -16.17 -16.42 0.62
C ASP A 560 -14.71 -16.07 0.30
N ILE A 561 -14.07 -16.86 -0.54
CA ILE A 561 -12.61 -16.84 -0.72
C ILE A 561 -12.28 -16.54 -2.18
N ALA A 562 -11.51 -15.46 -2.38
CA ALA A 562 -10.83 -15.18 -3.63
C ALA A 562 -9.32 -15.37 -3.43
N TYR A 563 -8.65 -16.01 -4.39
CA TYR A 563 -7.22 -16.29 -4.27
C TYR A 563 -6.52 -16.07 -5.61
N ASN A 564 -5.24 -15.73 -5.57
CA ASN A 564 -4.38 -15.66 -6.73
C ASN A 564 -2.95 -16.13 -6.40
N ALA A 565 -2.23 -16.50 -7.44
CA ALA A 565 -0.78 -16.67 -7.41
C ALA A 565 -0.22 -16.06 -8.69
N GLU A 566 1.04 -15.65 -8.67
CA GLU A 566 1.68 -14.95 -9.78
C GLU A 566 1.63 -15.76 -11.08
N ARG A 567 1.83 -17.09 -11.03
CA ARG A 567 1.69 -17.98 -12.22
C ARG A 567 0.26 -18.12 -12.74
N GLY A 568 -0.76 -17.80 -11.94
CA GLY A 568 -2.16 -18.08 -12.27
C GLY A 568 -2.65 -17.41 -13.56
N ILE A 569 -2.08 -16.24 -13.90
CA ILE A 569 -2.40 -15.55 -15.16
C ILE A 569 -1.87 -16.34 -16.36
N GLU A 570 -0.65 -16.86 -16.29
CA GLU A 570 -0.03 -17.64 -17.37
C GLU A 570 -0.77 -18.96 -17.60
N ASP A 571 -1.14 -19.64 -16.50
CA ASP A 571 -1.89 -20.90 -16.55
C ASP A 571 -3.29 -20.71 -17.15
N GLU A 572 -4.01 -19.65 -16.76
CA GLU A 572 -5.35 -19.37 -17.30
C GLU A 572 -5.33 -18.97 -18.78
N LEU A 573 -4.31 -18.22 -19.22
CA LEU A 573 -4.11 -17.91 -20.64
C LEU A 573 -3.84 -19.18 -21.46
N ALA A 574 -3.01 -20.09 -20.94
CA ALA A 574 -2.72 -21.37 -21.61
C ALA A 574 -3.97 -22.26 -21.68
N ARG A 575 -4.78 -22.29 -20.62
CA ARG A 575 -6.04 -23.05 -20.55
C ARG A 575 -7.06 -22.56 -21.58
N GLU A 576 -7.27 -21.25 -21.68
CA GLU A 576 -8.19 -20.66 -22.66
C GLU A 576 -7.75 -20.93 -24.11
N SER A 577 -6.44 -20.81 -24.39
CA SER A 577 -5.91 -21.11 -25.72
C SER A 577 -6.16 -22.57 -26.16
N MET A 578 -6.20 -23.52 -25.23
CA MET A 578 -6.48 -24.93 -25.54
C MET A 578 -7.96 -25.21 -25.74
N ASN A 579 -8.83 -24.54 -24.99
CA ASN A 579 -10.28 -24.74 -25.10
C ASN A 579 -10.85 -24.25 -26.43
N ASP A 580 -10.29 -23.18 -27.01
CA ASP A 580 -10.77 -22.61 -28.28
C ASP A 580 -10.34 -23.41 -29.53
N LEU A 581 -9.36 -24.30 -29.40
CA LEU A 581 -8.82 -25.07 -30.53
C LEU A 581 -9.89 -25.92 -31.23
N LEU A 582 -10.83 -26.49 -30.47
CA LEU A 582 -11.93 -27.28 -31.02
C LEU A 582 -12.89 -26.43 -31.86
N THR A 583 -13.26 -25.25 -31.35
CA THR A 583 -14.13 -24.30 -32.05
C THR A 583 -13.51 -23.83 -33.36
N ILE A 584 -12.20 -23.54 -33.33
CA ILE A 584 -11.43 -23.19 -34.53
C ILE A 584 -11.46 -24.33 -35.54
N LEU A 585 -11.21 -25.57 -35.11
CA LEU A 585 -11.23 -26.75 -35.99
C LEU A 585 -12.59 -26.96 -36.65
N ILE A 586 -13.69 -26.82 -35.90
CA ILE A 586 -15.06 -26.93 -36.42
C ILE A 586 -15.34 -25.81 -37.44
N SER A 587 -14.91 -24.57 -37.16
CA SER A 587 -15.10 -23.46 -38.09
C SER A 587 -14.42 -23.70 -39.44
N TYR A 588 -13.19 -24.23 -39.43
CA TYR A 588 -12.48 -24.64 -40.65
C TYR A 588 -13.23 -25.76 -41.38
N LEU A 589 -13.70 -26.79 -40.69
CA LEU A 589 -14.47 -27.88 -41.32
C LEU A 589 -15.74 -27.36 -42.03
N ILE A 590 -16.46 -26.43 -41.41
CA ILE A 590 -17.67 -25.82 -42.00
C ILE A 590 -17.31 -24.95 -43.20
N MET A 591 -16.28 -24.12 -43.10
CA MET A 591 -15.79 -23.31 -44.23
C MET A 591 -15.39 -24.20 -45.41
N PHE A 592 -14.71 -25.32 -45.15
CA PHE A 592 -14.35 -26.29 -46.19
C PHE A 592 -15.58 -26.94 -46.82
N ALA A 593 -16.55 -27.37 -46.02
CA ALA A 593 -17.80 -27.92 -46.51
C ALA A 593 -18.54 -26.91 -47.40
N TYR A 594 -18.60 -25.64 -46.97
CA TYR A 594 -19.23 -24.56 -47.75
C TYR A 594 -18.56 -24.37 -49.11
N VAL A 595 -17.22 -24.21 -49.16
CA VAL A 595 -16.49 -24.00 -50.42
C VAL A 595 -16.66 -25.20 -51.37
N ALA A 596 -16.63 -26.42 -50.83
CA ALA A 596 -16.83 -27.64 -51.62
C ALA A 596 -18.22 -27.69 -52.28
N ILE A 597 -19.25 -27.28 -51.53
CA ILE A 597 -20.64 -27.24 -52.00
C ILE A 597 -20.83 -26.09 -53.00
N ALA A 598 -20.34 -24.89 -52.68
CA ALA A 598 -20.54 -23.69 -53.50
C ALA A 598 -19.88 -23.77 -54.89
N LEU A 599 -18.74 -24.46 -55.01
CA LEU A 599 -18.06 -24.69 -56.30
C LEU A 599 -18.61 -25.91 -57.08
N GLY A 600 -19.50 -26.70 -56.47
CA GLY A 600 -20.15 -27.85 -57.10
C GLY A 600 -21.32 -27.41 -57.98
N ASN A 601 -21.43 -27.99 -59.18
CA ASN A 601 -22.63 -27.80 -60.00
C ASN A 601 -23.75 -28.74 -59.50
N VAL A 602 -24.84 -28.17 -59.00
CA VAL A 602 -26.02 -28.94 -58.59
C VAL A 602 -26.86 -29.23 -59.82
N SER A 603 -26.70 -30.41 -60.43
CA SER A 603 -27.65 -30.91 -61.42
C SER A 603 -28.92 -31.43 -60.72
N SER A 604 -30.08 -31.34 -61.37
CA SER A 604 -31.41 -31.70 -60.85
C SER A 604 -31.58 -33.15 -60.34
N GLU A 605 -30.60 -34.03 -60.53
CA GLU A 605 -30.60 -35.39 -60.01
C GLU A 605 -29.80 -35.50 -58.71
N CYS A 606 -30.51 -35.63 -57.58
CA CYS A 606 -29.93 -35.78 -56.23
C CYS A 606 -28.99 -37.00 -56.09
N ARG A 607 -29.07 -37.96 -57.03
CA ARG A 607 -28.22 -39.16 -57.07
C ARG A 607 -26.79 -38.91 -57.55
N ARG A 608 -26.53 -37.78 -58.25
CA ARG A 608 -25.20 -37.39 -58.75
C ARG A 608 -24.48 -36.40 -57.83
N LEU A 609 -25.08 -36.04 -56.68
CA LEU A 609 -24.56 -35.05 -55.76
C LEU A 609 -23.10 -35.35 -55.35
N PHE A 610 -22.80 -36.56 -54.88
CA PHE A 610 -21.43 -36.94 -54.49
C PHE A 610 -20.39 -36.96 -55.63
N VAL A 611 -20.83 -37.06 -56.90
CA VAL A 611 -19.96 -37.07 -58.09
C VAL A 611 -19.80 -35.66 -58.69
N SER A 612 -20.79 -34.79 -58.51
CA SER A 612 -20.77 -33.40 -58.98
C SER A 612 -20.11 -32.43 -58.00
N TRP A 613 -19.92 -32.85 -56.75
CA TRP A 613 -19.10 -32.12 -55.79
C TRP A 613 -17.65 -32.14 -56.27
N ARG A 614 -17.02 -30.97 -56.28
CA ARG A 614 -15.58 -30.84 -56.58
C ARG A 614 -14.73 -31.23 -55.36
N THR A 615 -15.10 -32.31 -54.67
CA THR A 615 -14.35 -32.94 -53.57
C THR A 615 -12.88 -33.23 -53.88
N PRO A 616 -12.44 -33.59 -55.11
CA PRO A 616 -11.01 -33.72 -55.37
C PRO A 616 -10.23 -32.39 -55.34
N PHE A 617 -10.87 -31.21 -55.31
CA PHE A 617 -10.17 -29.94 -55.08
C PHE A 617 -9.94 -29.64 -53.59
N LEU A 618 -10.70 -30.25 -52.67
CA LEU A 618 -10.55 -30.06 -51.22
C LEU A 618 -9.15 -30.42 -50.68
N PRO A 619 -8.56 -31.60 -50.97
CA PRO A 619 -7.24 -31.96 -50.47
C PRO A 619 -6.08 -31.23 -51.16
N PHE A 620 -6.32 -30.46 -52.23
CA PHE A 620 -5.29 -29.63 -52.86
C PHE A 620 -5.39 -28.17 -52.45
N SER A 621 -6.61 -27.63 -52.30
CA SER A 621 -6.85 -26.27 -51.80
C SER A 621 -6.53 -26.13 -50.31
N CYS A 622 -6.80 -27.18 -49.51
CA CYS A 622 -6.60 -27.17 -48.06
C CYS A 622 -5.11 -27.04 -47.66
N PRO A 623 -4.18 -27.86 -48.19
CA PRO A 623 -2.75 -27.65 -47.95
C PRO A 623 -2.31 -26.29 -48.47
N SER A 624 -2.68 -25.86 -49.68
CA SER A 624 -2.22 -24.56 -50.20
C SER A 624 -2.69 -23.35 -49.37
N CYS A 625 -3.89 -23.38 -48.77
CA CYS A 625 -4.35 -22.32 -47.86
C CYS A 625 -3.63 -22.37 -46.51
N PHE A 626 -3.51 -23.55 -45.88
CA PHE A 626 -2.74 -23.72 -44.64
C PHE A 626 -1.27 -23.31 -44.83
N VAL A 627 -0.68 -23.71 -45.95
CA VAL A 627 0.68 -23.39 -46.36
C VAL A 627 0.87 -21.90 -46.63
N SER A 628 -0.14 -21.22 -47.20
CA SER A 628 -0.09 -19.77 -47.38
C SER A 628 -0.12 -19.03 -46.05
N VAL A 629 -0.85 -19.55 -45.04
CA VAL A 629 -0.79 -19.04 -43.67
C VAL A 629 0.58 -19.29 -43.05
N PHE A 630 1.17 -20.47 -43.23
CA PHE A 630 2.55 -20.78 -42.81
C PHE A 630 3.66 -20.01 -43.56
N LEU A 631 3.35 -19.39 -44.70
CA LEU A 631 4.27 -18.55 -45.48
C LEU A 631 4.12 -17.06 -45.15
N LEU A 632 3.02 -16.67 -44.49
CA LEU A 632 2.69 -15.29 -44.13
C LEU A 632 2.95 -14.96 -42.66
N VAL A 633 3.02 -15.98 -41.80
CA VAL A 633 3.61 -15.93 -40.45
C VAL A 633 5.09 -16.23 -40.57
#